data_AF-A0A6A4D3R0-F1
#
_entry.id   AF-A0A6A4D3R0-F1
#
_cell.length_a   1.000
_cell.length_b   1.000
_cell.length_c   1.000
_cell.angle_alpha   90.00
_cell.angle_beta   90.00
_cell.angle_gamma   90.00
#
_symmetry.space_group_name_H-M   'P 1'
#
loop_
_entity.id
_entity.type
_entity.pdbx_description
1 polymer ?
#
loop_
_entity_poly.entity_id
_entity_poly.type
_entity_poly.pdbx_seq_one_letter_code
_entity_poly.pdbx_strand_id
1 'polypeptide(L)'
;MRRLSPAPSSRTPVSPAMLEWISNHIDYKNPQQRLFLGAALLGFFYLLRSSEYLAVKGGRHKYALEVRDVQVCDIAGRPAVTIESGHMQSSRYEEAKQISKGKAHLDP
;
A
#
# COMPACT_ATOMS: atom_id res chain seq x y z
N MET A 1 16.09 -4.23 36.20
CA MET A 1 16.16 -3.43 34.96
C MET A 1 15.24 -2.22 35.10
N ARG A 2 15.77 -1.00 35.07
CA ARG A 2 14.99 0.25 35.18
C ARG A 2 14.92 0.88 33.78
N ARG A 3 13.72 1.06 33.22
CA ARG A 3 13.56 1.72 31.90
C ARG A 3 13.98 3.18 32.03
N LEU A 4 14.91 3.62 31.17
CA LEU A 4 15.43 4.99 31.13
C LEU A 4 14.50 5.97 30.38
N SER A 5 13.45 5.49 29.72
CA SER A 5 12.51 6.31 28.96
C SER A 5 11.05 6.03 29.32
N PRO A 6 10.15 7.03 29.16
CA PRO A 6 8.71 6.86 29.35
C PRO A 6 8.16 5.73 28.49
N ALA A 7 7.04 5.12 28.88
CA ALA A 7 6.32 4.18 28.00
C ALA A 7 6.08 4.85 26.64
N PRO A 8 6.40 4.19 25.51
CA PRO A 8 6.12 4.77 24.20
C PRO A 8 4.62 5.04 24.10
N SER A 9 4.25 6.24 23.65
CA SER A 9 2.85 6.58 23.40
C SER A 9 2.30 5.67 22.32
N SER A 10 1.03 5.25 22.47
CA SER A 10 0.34 4.52 21.43
C SER A 10 0.30 5.38 20.17
N ARG A 11 0.82 4.86 19.07
CA ARG A 11 0.67 5.52 17.76
C ARG A 11 -0.67 5.10 17.16
N THR A 12 -1.37 6.08 16.59
CA THR A 12 -2.57 5.79 15.80
C THR A 12 -2.19 4.96 14.57
N PRO A 13 -2.95 3.90 14.24
CA PRO A 13 -2.68 3.13 13.02
C PRO A 13 -2.88 4.00 11.77
N VAL A 14 -2.14 3.68 10.71
CA VAL A 14 -2.40 4.24 9.38
C VAL A 14 -3.80 3.80 8.94
N SER A 15 -4.56 4.70 8.31
CA SER A 15 -5.90 4.41 7.80
C SER A 15 -5.91 4.38 6.26
N PRO A 16 -6.89 3.69 5.63
CA PRO A 16 -7.06 3.75 4.18
C PRO A 16 -7.22 5.18 3.66
N ALA A 17 -7.96 6.03 4.37
CA ALA A 17 -8.14 7.44 4.02
C ALA A 17 -6.81 8.22 4.00
N MET A 18 -5.86 7.88 4.86
CA MET A 18 -4.52 8.47 4.86
C MET A 18 -3.73 8.07 3.60
N LEU A 19 -3.85 6.82 3.15
CA LEU A 19 -3.22 6.34 1.92
C LEU A 19 -3.83 6.99 0.67
N GLU A 20 -5.16 7.12 0.63
CA GLU A 20 -5.86 7.84 -0.44
C GLU A 20 -5.43 9.30 -0.51
N TRP A 21 -5.30 9.95 0.66
CA TRP A 21 -4.79 11.32 0.71
C TRP A 21 -3.37 11.40 0.14
N ILE A 22 -2.46 10.49 0.54
CA ILE A 22 -1.09 10.44 0.00
C ILE A 22 -1.12 10.23 -1.51
N SER A 23 -1.89 9.27 -2.02
CA SER A 23 -1.93 8.99 -3.47
C SER A 23 -2.40 10.19 -4.29
N ASN A 24 -3.34 10.97 -3.76
CA ASN A 24 -3.88 12.15 -4.44
C ASN A 24 -2.93 13.36 -4.44
N HIS A 25 -1.89 13.36 -3.60
CA HIS A 25 -1.00 14.51 -3.41
C HIS A 25 0.45 14.25 -3.84
N ILE A 26 0.76 13.08 -4.41
CA ILE A 26 2.10 12.82 -4.97
C ILE A 26 2.17 13.14 -6.46
N ASP A 27 3.35 13.59 -6.90
CA ASP A 27 3.72 13.64 -8.31
C ASP A 27 4.22 12.26 -8.76
N TYR A 28 3.41 11.58 -9.56
CA TYR A 28 3.75 10.29 -10.15
C TYR A 28 4.91 10.34 -11.13
N LYS A 29 5.29 11.53 -11.65
CA LYS A 29 6.49 11.70 -12.49
C LYS A 29 7.77 11.71 -11.65
N ASN A 30 7.67 12.04 -10.36
CA ASN A 30 8.81 12.01 -9.46
C ASN A 30 9.06 10.57 -8.95
N PRO A 31 10.20 9.94 -9.29
CA PRO A 31 10.48 8.55 -8.92
C PRO A 31 10.57 8.33 -7.41
N GLN A 32 11.03 9.33 -6.64
CA GLN A 32 11.13 9.23 -5.19
C GLN A 32 9.74 9.24 -4.55
N GLN A 33 8.86 10.13 -4.99
CA GLN A 33 7.49 10.19 -4.46
C GLN A 33 6.69 8.94 -4.81
N ARG A 34 6.86 8.41 -6.03
CA ARG A 34 6.28 7.13 -6.43
C ARG A 34 6.80 5.96 -5.58
N LEU A 35 8.10 5.94 -5.26
CA LEU A 35 8.68 4.96 -4.35
C LEU A 35 8.06 5.06 -2.95
N PHE A 36 7.88 6.27 -2.42
CA PHE A 36 7.26 6.47 -1.10
C PHE A 36 5.82 5.94 -1.05
N LEU A 37 5.00 6.22 -2.06
CA LEU A 37 3.64 5.67 -2.13
C LEU A 37 3.68 4.14 -2.18
N GLY A 38 4.50 3.55 -3.06
CA GLY A 38 4.64 2.09 -3.15
C GLY A 38 5.08 1.47 -1.82
N ALA A 39 6.04 2.09 -1.14
CA ALA A 39 6.52 1.65 0.15
C ALA A 39 5.45 1.71 1.25
N ALA A 40 4.61 2.75 1.25
CA ALA A 40 3.49 2.88 2.19
C ALA A 40 2.42 1.81 1.94
N LEU A 41 2.09 1.57 0.67
CA LEU A 41 1.11 0.55 0.27
C LEU A 41 1.58 -0.87 0.64
N LEU A 42 2.85 -1.20 0.37
CA LEU A 42 3.43 -2.51 0.74
C LEU A 42 3.39 -2.74 2.25
N GLY A 43 3.84 -1.75 3.04
CA GLY A 43 3.83 -1.85 4.50
C GLY A 43 2.41 -1.96 5.07
N PHE A 44 1.43 -1.30 4.47
CA PHE A 44 0.05 -1.33 4.94
C PHE A 44 -0.70 -2.63 4.60
N PHE A 45 -0.70 -3.04 3.33
CA PHE A 45 -1.50 -4.19 2.89
C PHE A 45 -0.88 -5.54 3.25
N TYR A 46 0.45 -5.62 3.27
CA TYR A 46 1.17 -6.87 3.56
C TYR A 46 1.78 -6.89 4.97
N LEU A 47 1.57 -5.83 5.76
CA LEU A 47 2.10 -5.69 7.13
C LEU A 47 3.62 -5.86 7.20
N LEU A 48 4.32 -5.50 6.13
CA LEU A 48 5.76 -5.63 6.01
C LEU A 48 6.49 -4.52 6.77
N ARG A 49 7.63 -4.86 7.35
CA ARG A 49 8.57 -3.88 7.91
C ARG A 49 9.40 -3.28 6.78
N SER A 50 9.80 -2.02 6.91
CA SER A 50 10.61 -1.33 5.89
C SER A 50 11.90 -2.09 5.51
N SER A 51 12.53 -2.80 6.44
CA SER A 51 13.72 -3.62 6.19
C SER A 51 13.47 -4.86 5.30
N GLU A 52 12.21 -5.26 5.14
CA GLU A 52 11.81 -6.44 4.36
C GLU A 52 11.60 -6.10 2.88
N TYR A 53 11.57 -4.82 2.49
CA TYR A 53 11.35 -4.43 1.08
C TYR A 53 12.08 -3.15 0.65
N LEU A 54 12.68 -2.39 1.58
CA LEU A 54 13.56 -1.26 1.27
C LEU A 54 15.00 -1.56 1.68
N ALA A 55 15.93 -0.94 0.97
CA ALA A 55 17.30 -0.80 1.45
C ALA A 55 17.32 0.25 2.56
N VAL A 56 17.58 -0.16 3.80
CA VAL A 56 17.58 0.72 4.98
C VAL A 56 18.98 0.70 5.60
N LYS A 57 19.50 1.87 6.00
CA LYS A 57 20.81 2.01 6.69
C LYS A 57 22.00 1.38 5.94
N GLY A 58 22.13 1.66 4.65
CA GLY A 58 23.34 1.33 3.88
C GLY A 58 23.41 -0.09 3.33
N GLY A 59 22.32 -0.86 3.40
CA GLY A 59 22.29 -2.19 2.79
C GLY A 59 20.88 -2.75 2.62
N ARG A 60 20.82 -3.85 1.86
CA ARG A 60 19.61 -4.66 1.69
C ARG A 60 19.78 -5.94 2.51
N HIS A 61 18.76 -6.31 3.27
CA HIS A 61 18.80 -7.55 4.05
C HIS A 61 18.67 -8.77 3.14
N LYS A 62 19.25 -9.91 3.54
CA LYS A 62 19.17 -11.17 2.77
C LYS A 62 17.74 -11.68 2.60
N TYR A 63 16.85 -11.31 3.51
CA TYR A 63 15.43 -11.67 3.51
C TYR A 63 14.55 -10.58 2.88
N ALA A 64 15.14 -9.52 2.34
CA ALA A 64 14.35 -8.47 1.71
C ALA A 64 13.77 -8.97 0.39
N LEU A 65 12.49 -8.70 0.18
CA LEU A 65 11.75 -8.92 -1.06
C LEU A 65 12.55 -8.40 -2.25
N GLU A 66 12.68 -9.27 -3.24
CA GLU A 66 13.25 -8.97 -4.54
C GLU A 66 12.14 -8.84 -5.59
N VAL A 67 12.47 -8.16 -6.68
CA VAL A 67 11.55 -8.08 -7.84
C VAL A 67 11.18 -9.47 -8.36
N ARG A 68 12.09 -10.45 -8.26
CA ARG A 68 11.84 -11.85 -8.66
C ARG A 68 10.83 -12.58 -7.78
N ASP A 69 10.60 -12.09 -6.56
CA ASP A 69 9.64 -12.67 -5.61
C ASP A 69 8.22 -12.13 -5.85
N VAL A 70 8.07 -11.15 -6.75
CA VAL A 70 6.80 -10.49 -7.05
C VAL A 70 6.33 -10.90 -8.44
N GLN A 71 5.09 -11.37 -8.51
CA GLN A 71 4.41 -11.66 -9.77
C GLN A 71 3.11 -10.86 -9.82
N VAL A 72 2.92 -10.14 -10.93
CA VAL A 72 1.63 -9.54 -11.25
C VAL A 72 0.83 -10.57 -12.01
N CYS A 73 -0.38 -10.88 -11.56
CA CYS A 73 -1.27 -11.83 -12.21
C CYS A 73 -2.52 -11.12 -12.75
N ASP A 74 -3.07 -11.64 -13.84
CA ASP A 74 -4.40 -11.27 -14.33
C ASP A 74 -5.52 -11.85 -13.44
N ILE A 75 -6.77 -11.55 -13.78
CA ILE A 75 -7.94 -12.07 -13.05
C ILE A 75 -8.06 -13.60 -13.07
N ALA A 76 -7.42 -14.26 -14.02
CA ALA A 76 -7.38 -15.72 -14.15
C ALA A 76 -6.16 -16.31 -13.43
N GLY A 77 -5.38 -15.50 -12.70
CA GLY A 77 -4.19 -15.92 -11.97
C GLY A 77 -2.96 -16.17 -12.85
N ARG A 78 -2.99 -15.79 -14.13
CA ARG A 78 -1.86 -15.97 -15.06
C ARG A 78 -0.90 -14.79 -14.96
N PRO A 79 0.41 -14.99 -15.12
CA PRO A 79 1.37 -13.89 -15.07
C PRO A 79 1.03 -12.82 -16.12
N ALA A 80 0.92 -11.56 -15.70
CA ALA A 80 0.71 -10.43 -16.59
C ALA A 80 1.99 -10.18 -17.39
N VAL A 81 2.00 -10.67 -18.63
CA VAL A 81 3.20 -10.69 -19.50
C VAL A 81 3.48 -9.31 -20.13
N THR A 82 2.59 -8.33 -19.96
CA THR A 82 2.67 -7.01 -20.58
C THR A 82 2.03 -5.95 -19.69
N ILE A 83 2.69 -4.80 -19.51
CA ILE A 83 2.15 -3.66 -18.73
C ILE A 83 0.83 -3.14 -19.34
N GLU A 84 0.64 -3.32 -20.65
CA GLU A 84 -0.60 -2.98 -21.37
C GLU A 84 -1.80 -3.88 -21.00
N SER A 85 -1.58 -5.05 -20.40
CA SER A 85 -2.65 -5.94 -19.94
C SER A 85 -2.99 -5.74 -18.45
N GLY A 86 -2.27 -4.85 -17.76
CA GLY A 86 -2.59 -4.39 -16.41
C GLY A 86 -3.73 -3.38 -16.43
N HIS A 87 -4.89 -3.73 -16.99
CA HIS A 87 -6.11 -2.99 -16.72
C HIS A 87 -6.47 -3.22 -15.24
N MET A 88 -5.94 -2.36 -14.36
CA MET A 88 -6.56 -2.12 -13.07
C MET A 88 -7.92 -1.47 -13.37
N GLN A 89 -8.95 -2.30 -13.60
CA GLN A 89 -10.30 -1.80 -13.75
C GLN A 89 -10.74 -1.21 -12.41
N SER A 90 -10.76 0.12 -12.37
CA SER A 90 -11.36 0.99 -11.36
C SER A 90 -12.82 0.66 -10.99
N SER A 91 -13.45 -0.28 -11.70
CA SER A 91 -14.87 -0.64 -11.57
C SER A 91 -15.23 -1.15 -10.17
N ARG A 92 -14.38 -1.97 -9.53
CA ARG A 92 -14.73 -2.54 -8.20
C ARG A 92 -14.63 -1.54 -7.04
N TYR A 93 -13.76 -0.54 -7.16
CA TYR A 93 -13.64 0.51 -6.13
C TYR A 93 -14.79 1.52 -6.21
N GLU A 94 -15.26 1.85 -7.42
CA GLU A 94 -16.43 2.73 -7.60
C GLU A 94 -17.74 2.04 -7.18
N GLU A 95 -17.91 0.74 -7.47
CA GLU A 95 -19.07 -0.03 -6.98
C GLU A 95 -19.11 -0.08 -5.44
N ALA A 96 -17.98 -0.34 -4.78
CA ALA A 96 -17.91 -0.34 -3.32
C ALA A 96 -18.22 1.05 -2.71
N LYS A 97 -17.85 2.13 -3.41
CA LYS A 97 -18.12 3.51 -2.99
C LYS A 97 -19.60 3.88 -3.14
N GLN A 98 -20.27 3.41 -4.20
CA GLN A 98 -21.70 3.64 -4.42
C GLN A 98 -22.57 2.81 -3.46
N ILE A 99 -22.17 1.56 -3.14
CA ILE A 99 -22.88 0.73 -2.16
C ILE A 99 -22.79 1.32 -0.74
N SER A 100 -21.66 1.94 -0.39
CA SER A 100 -21.51 2.69 0.86
C SER A 100 -22.37 3.95 0.92
N LYS A 101 -22.48 4.67 -0.21
CA LYS A 101 -23.28 5.90 -0.32
C LYS A 101 -24.79 5.65 -0.37
N GLY A 102 -25.21 4.51 -0.92
CA GLY A 102 -26.62 4.11 -1.05
C GLY A 102 -27.27 3.54 0.21
N LYS A 103 -26.52 3.29 1.29
CA LYS A 103 -27.07 2.80 2.58
C LYS A 103 -27.42 3.90 3.59
N ALA A 104 -27.23 5.17 3.26
CA ALA A 104 -27.54 6.29 4.15
C ALA A 104 -28.93 6.91 3.93
N HIS A 105 -29.75 6.38 3.01
CA HIS A 105 -31.07 6.94 2.73
C HIS A 105 -32.03 5.84 2.32
N LEU A 106 -32.56 5.11 3.31
CA LEU A 106 -33.84 4.40 3.25
C LEU A 106 -34.13 3.77 4.61
N ASP A 107 -34.97 4.45 5.39
CA ASP A 107 -36.14 3.94 6.12
C ASP A 107 -36.39 4.77 7.40
N PRO A 108 -37.66 5.06 7.73
CA PRO A 108 -38.69 5.77 6.98
C PRO A 108 -38.91 7.20 7.50
#